data_AF-A0A2N2KTN8-F1
#
_entry.id   AF-A0A2N2KTN8-F1
#
_cell.length_a   1.000
_cell.length_b   1.000
_cell.length_c   1.000
_cell.angle_alpha   90.00
_cell.angle_beta   90.00
_cell.angle_gamma   90.00
#
_symmetry.space_group_name_H-M   'P 1'
#
loop_
_entity.id
_entity.type
_entity.pdbx_description
1 polymer ?
#
loop_
_entity_poly.entity_id
_entity_poly.type
_entity_poly.pdbx_seq_one_letter_code
_entity_poly.pdbx_strand_id
1 'polypeptide(L)' 'MGKVKSFTAKLAHETSNEGKVMCPVCNTEIKRVKLITNQKKTGGWRPQKDYAKICKCNEADILAGKNL' A
#
# COMPACT_ATOMS: atom_id res chain seq x y z
N MET A 1 -25.07 -18.57 15.21
CA MET A 1 -24.00 -18.05 14.32
C MET A 1 -22.65 -18.52 14.85
N GLY A 2 -22.29 -19.78 14.62
CA GLY A 2 -21.01 -20.34 15.07
C GLY A 2 -19.87 -19.87 14.18
N LYS A 3 -18.75 -19.40 14.77
CA LYS A 3 -17.52 -19.07 14.04
C LYS A 3 -17.07 -20.30 13.25
N VAL A 4 -17.32 -20.30 11.94
CA VAL A 4 -17.01 -21.42 11.06
C VAL A 4 -15.50 -21.51 10.90
N LYS A 5 -14.84 -22.29 11.76
CA LYS A 5 -13.42 -22.67 11.62
C LYS A 5 -13.30 -23.86 10.69
N SER A 6 -13.79 -23.75 9.45
CA SER A 6 -13.61 -24.81 8.45
C SER A 6 -12.18 -24.76 7.88
N PHE A 7 -11.64 -25.90 7.46
CA PHE A 7 -10.36 -25.96 6.76
C PHE A 7 -10.34 -25.08 5.50
N THR A 8 -11.48 -24.96 4.82
CA THR A 8 -11.68 -24.04 3.71
C THR A 8 -11.45 -22.57 4.08
N ALA A 9 -11.84 -22.14 5.29
CA ALA A 9 -11.59 -20.77 5.75
C ALA A 9 -10.11 -20.51 6.07
N LYS A 10 -9.36 -21.55 6.50
CA LYS A 10 -7.90 -21.44 6.70
C LYS A 10 -7.17 -21.38 5.35
N LEU A 11 -7.57 -22.21 4.39
CA LEU A 11 -6.95 -22.29 3.08
C LEU A 11 -7.16 -21.01 2.26
N ALA A 12 -8.34 -20.37 2.40
CA ALA A 12 -8.62 -19.06 1.79
C ALA A 12 -7.75 -17.92 2.35
N HIS A 13 -7.33 -17.99 3.61
CA HIS A 13 -6.38 -17.02 4.17
C HIS A 13 -4.97 -17.23 3.62
N GLU A 14 -4.55 -18.47 3.38
CA GLU A 14 -3.24 -18.79 2.81
C GLU A 14 -3.17 -18.44 1.31
N THR A 15 -4.22 -18.72 0.53
CA THR A 15 -4.29 -18.35 -0.90
C THR A 15 -4.51 -16.85 -1.14
N SER A 16 -4.85 -16.06 -0.11
CA SER A 16 -4.96 -14.59 -0.24
C SER A 16 -3.64 -13.89 -0.60
N ASN A 17 -2.53 -14.62 -0.65
CA ASN A 17 -1.24 -14.14 -1.16
C ASN A 17 -1.07 -14.31 -2.69
N GLU A 18 -1.94 -15.06 -3.37
CA GLU A 18 -1.93 -15.21 -4.82
C GLU A 18 -2.32 -13.87 -5.49
N GLY A 19 -1.31 -13.13 -5.96
CA GLY A 19 -1.47 -11.84 -6.64
C GLY A 19 -0.91 -10.63 -5.87
N LYS A 20 -0.38 -10.84 -4.66
CA LYS A 20 0.32 -9.78 -3.91
C LYS A 20 1.75 -9.65 -4.38
N VAL A 21 2.12 -8.47 -4.86
CA VAL A 21 3.52 -8.19 -5.25
C VAL A 21 4.33 -8.05 -3.97
N MET A 22 5.28 -8.97 -3.74
CA MET A 22 6.18 -8.93 -2.60
C MET A 22 7.41 -8.07 -2.93
N CYS A 23 7.88 -7.29 -1.97
CA CYS A 23 9.12 -6.53 -2.14
C CYS A 23 10.31 -7.49 -2.14
N PRO A 24 11.23 -7.44 -3.13
CA PRO A 24 12.37 -8.34 -3.19
C PRO A 24 13.40 -8.13 -2.07
N VAL A 25 13.33 -7.00 -1.35
CA VAL A 25 14.30 -6.62 -0.31
C VAL A 25 13.80 -6.99 1.08
N CYS A 26 12.60 -6.54 1.46
CA CYS A 26 12.05 -6.79 2.80
C CYS A 26 11.08 -7.96 2.87
N ASN A 27 10.79 -8.62 1.74
CA ASN A 27 9.85 -9.73 1.62
C ASN A 27 8.47 -9.46 2.25
N THR A 28 8.05 -8.19 2.27
CA THR A 28 6.73 -7.77 2.71
C THR A 28 5.85 -7.42 1.51
N GLU A 29 4.54 -7.57 1.70
CA GLU A 29 3.53 -7.14 0.73
C GLU A 29 3.69 -5.66 0.36
N ILE A 30 3.80 -5.38 -0.95
CA ILE A 30 3.77 -4.02 -1.48
C ILE A 30 2.33 -3.54 -1.50
N LYS A 31 2.02 -2.54 -0.68
CA LYS A 31 0.70 -1.90 -0.66
C LYS A 31 0.68 -0.71 -1.62
N ARG A 32 -0.47 -0.45 -2.25
CA ARG A 32 -0.67 0.74 -3.08
C ARG A 32 -1.41 1.79 -2.26
N VAL A 33 -0.81 2.96 -2.06
CA VAL A 33 -1.39 4.05 -1.27
C VAL A 33 -1.64 5.24 -2.18
N LYS A 34 -2.78 5.90 -1.96
CA LYS A 34 -3.12 7.15 -2.62
C LYS A 34 -2.49 8.31 -1.84
N LEU A 35 -1.64 9.07 -2.50
CA LEU A 35 -1.00 10.26 -1.97
C LEU A 35 -1.76 11.49 -2.48
N ILE A 36 -2.11 12.38 -1.56
CA ILE A 36 -2.76 13.65 -1.88
C ILE A 36 -1.81 14.75 -1.41
N THR A 37 -1.09 15.36 -2.35
CA THR A 37 -0.10 16.40 -2.08
C THR A 37 -0.59 17.75 -2.61
N ASN A 38 0.05 18.84 -2.19
CA ASN A 38 -0.28 20.17 -2.68
C ASN A 38 0.67 20.56 -3.82
N GLN A 39 0.13 20.80 -5.00
CA GLN A 39 0.88 21.32 -6.15
C GLN A 39 0.63 22.82 -6.30
N LYS A 40 1.71 23.60 -6.34
CA LYS A 40 1.63 25.03 -6.66
C LYS A 40 1.51 25.21 -8.17
N LYS A 41 0.42 25.81 -8.62
CA LYS A 41 0.27 26.29 -10.01
C LYS A 41 0.18 27.81 -10.01
N THR A 42 0.46 28.41 -11.16
CA THR A 42 0.40 29.86 -11.38
C THR A 42 -1.03 30.35 -11.09
N GLY A 43 -1.27 30.86 -9.87
CA GLY A 43 -2.59 31.30 -9.39
C GLY A 43 -3.17 30.56 -8.18
N GLY A 44 -2.51 29.53 -7.62
CA GLY A 44 -2.95 28.92 -6.37
C GLY A 44 -2.42 27.51 -6.09
N TRP A 45 -2.88 26.94 -4.98
CA TRP A 45 -2.60 25.57 -4.59
C TRP A 45 -3.72 24.64 -5.08
N ARG A 46 -3.36 23.50 -5.66
CA ARG A 46 -4.32 22.45 -6.03
C ARG A 46 -3.86 21.11 -5.48
N PRO A 47 -4.78 20.22 -5.06
CA PRO A 47 -4.41 18.88 -4.65
C PRO A 47 -3.98 18.04 -5.86
N GLN A 48 -2.77 17.51 -5.82
CA GLN A 48 -2.23 16.50 -6.72
C GLN A 48 -2.51 15.11 -6.13
N LYS A 49 -3.03 14.21 -6.96
CA LYS A 49 -3.44 12.86 -6.55
C LYS A 49 -2.55 11.86 -7.25
N ASP A 50 -1.64 11.27 -6.49
CA ASP A 50 -0.72 10.25 -7.00
C ASP A 50 -0.94 8.91 -6.29
N TYR A 51 -0.37 7.86 -6.87
CA TYR A 51 -0.38 6.52 -6.30
C TYR A 51 1.05 6.04 -6.14
N ALA A 52 1.46 5.76 -4.90
CA ALA A 52 2.75 5.15 -4.63
C ALA A 52 2.60 3.70 -4.19
N LYS A 53 3.66 2.93 -4.46
CA LYS A 53 3.86 1.57 -3.97
C LYS A 53 4.72 1.66 -2.70
N ILE A 54 4.20 1.19 -1.57
CA ILE A 54 4.86 1.24 -0.26
C ILE A 54 5.16 -0.17 0.26
N CYS A 55 6.31 -0.31 0.88
CA CYS A 55 6.80 -1.48 1.60
C CYS A 55 7.65 -0.99 2.78
N LYS A 56 8.12 -1.89 3.66
CA LYS A 56 8.92 -1.49 4.83
C LYS A 56 10.20 -0.72 4.49
N CYS A 57 10.76 -0.91 3.29
CA CYS A 57 11.99 -0.22 2.87
C CYS A 57 11.78 1.27 2.59
N ASN A 58 10.63 1.67 2.08
CA ASN A 58 10.38 3.03 1.59
C ASN A 58 9.25 3.75 2.35
N GLU A 59 8.65 3.10 3.35
CA GLU A 59 7.56 3.67 4.14
C GLU A 59 7.96 4.96 4.85
N ALA A 60 9.14 4.98 5.49
CA ALA A 60 9.63 6.17 6.19
C ALA A 60 9.86 7.35 5.23
N ASP A 61 10.39 7.11 4.03
CA ASP A 61 10.69 8.17 3.07
C ASP A 61 9.43 8.73 2.40
N ILE A 62 8.46 7.86 2.09
CA ILE A 62 7.18 8.27 1.50
C ILE A 62 6.36 9.07 2.53
N LEU A 63 6.33 8.65 3.79
CA LEU A 63 5.62 9.38 4.86
C LEU A 63 6.31 10.68 5.23
N ALA A 64 7.65 10.74 5.16
CA ALA A 64 8.41 11.97 5.37
C ALA A 64 8.35 12.93 4.17
N GLY A 65 7.70 12.54 3.06
CA GLY A 65 7.59 13.35 1.86
C GLY A 65 8.92 13.57 1.11
N LYS A 66 9.92 12.72 1.33
CA LYS A 66 11.27 12.87 0.77
C LYS A 66 11.39 12.55 -0.74
N ASN A 67 10.29 12.24 -1.42
CA ASN A 67 10.23 11.97 -2.87
C ASN A 67 8.83 12.28 -3.46
N LEU A 68 8.18 13.35 -2.97
CA LEU A 68 6.84 13.81 -3.42
C LEU A 68 6.92 15.04 -4.31
#